data_AF-A0A6N6RX35-F1
#
_entry.id   AF-A0A6N6RX35-F1
#
_cell.length_a   1.000
_cell.length_b   1.000
_cell.length_c   1.000
_cell.angle_alpha   90.00
_cell.angle_beta   90.00
_cell.angle_gamma   90.00
#
_symmetry.space_group_name_H-M   'P 1'
#
loop_
_entity.id
_entity.type
_entity.pdbx_description
1 polymer ?
#
loop_
_entity_poly.entity_id
_entity_poly.type
_entity_poly.pdbx_seq_one_letter_code
_entity_poly.pdbx_strand_id
1 'polypeptide(L)'
;MELLCDLDCFWRKYEAEDWFQYGEQRAKNGFVVQENETLESANPEEAVTEAFYNAYLEGHTSGTTIYCSQEAYILAFAMQVMPDFRAEYGKGNNRKKE
;
A
#
# COMPACT_ATOMS: atom_id res chain seq x y z
N MET A 1 18.62 -30.54 -1.35
CA MET A 1 18.62 -29.17 -0.81
C MET A 1 17.15 -28.80 -0.61
N GLU A 2 16.52 -29.52 0.30
CA GLU A 2 15.16 -29.29 0.79
C GLU A 2 15.37 -29.07 2.26
N LEU A 3 14.99 -27.90 2.78
CA LEU A 3 14.87 -27.69 4.22
C LEU A 3 14.09 -26.38 4.44
N LEU A 4 12.96 -26.55 5.14
CA LEU A 4 12.33 -25.61 6.07
C LEU A 4 11.33 -24.59 5.49
N CYS A 5 10.15 -25.07 5.09
CA CYS A 5 8.94 -24.22 5.05
C CYS A 5 7.73 -24.81 5.82
N ASP A 6 7.89 -25.87 6.63
CA ASP A 6 6.72 -26.59 7.16
C ASP A 6 6.32 -26.31 8.61
N LEU A 7 7.07 -25.55 9.44
CA LEU A 7 6.71 -25.37 10.86
C LEU A 7 6.88 -23.95 11.46
N ASP A 8 7.43 -22.97 10.74
CA ASP A 8 7.71 -21.62 11.27
C ASP A 8 6.92 -20.47 10.61
N CYS A 9 5.90 -20.75 9.78
CA CYS A 9 5.05 -19.69 9.21
C CYS A 9 4.11 -19.01 10.22
N PHE A 10 4.13 -19.39 11.49
CA PHE A 10 3.24 -18.86 12.52
C PHE A 10 3.76 -17.60 13.24
N TRP A 11 5.00 -17.15 12.97
CA TRP A 11 5.59 -15.96 13.61
C TRP A 11 6.34 -15.06 12.63
N ARG A 12 5.80 -14.81 11.43
CA ARG A 12 6.36 -13.74 10.60
C ARG A 12 6.10 -12.41 11.32
N LYS A 13 7.11 -11.91 12.03
CA LYS A 13 7.10 -10.54 12.56
C LYS A 13 7.13 -9.59 11.37
N TYR A 14 6.22 -8.62 11.36
CA TYR A 14 6.27 -7.56 10.39
C TYR A 14 7.47 -6.67 10.69
N GLU A 15 8.23 -6.33 9.66
CA GLU A 15 9.36 -5.41 9.75
C GLU A 15 8.99 -4.09 9.06
N ALA A 16 9.75 -3.02 9.31
CA ALA A 16 9.55 -1.73 8.65
C ALA A 16 9.57 -1.86 7.11
N GLU A 17 10.36 -2.78 6.57
CA GLU A 17 10.41 -3.08 5.13
C GLU A 17 9.07 -3.60 4.60
N ASP A 18 8.34 -4.45 5.34
CA ASP A 18 7.03 -4.95 4.89
C ASP A 18 6.04 -3.78 4.74
N TRP A 19 6.09 -2.80 5.65
CA TRP A 19 5.26 -1.59 5.60
C TRP A 19 5.67 -0.64 4.49
N PHE A 20 6.99 -0.50 4.23
CA PHE A 20 7.49 0.22 3.07
C PHE A 20 6.96 -0.39 1.76
N GLN A 21 7.11 -1.71 1.59
CA GLN A 21 6.63 -2.41 0.40
C GLN A 21 5.11 -2.30 0.25
N TYR A 22 4.37 -2.36 1.36
CA TYR A 22 2.93 -2.18 1.35
C TYR A 22 2.53 -0.77 0.88
N GLY A 23 3.16 0.28 1.42
CA GLY A 23 2.94 1.66 1.01
C GLY A 23 3.29 1.89 -0.46
N GLU A 24 4.41 1.33 -0.92
CA GLU A 24 4.88 1.44 -2.30
C GLU A 24 3.91 0.77 -3.28
N GLN A 25 3.47 -0.45 -2.98
CA GLN A 25 2.54 -1.19 -3.83
C GLN A 25 1.19 -0.47 -3.92
N ARG A 26 0.72 0.11 -2.81
CA ARG A 26 -0.50 0.91 -2.77
C ARG A 26 -0.40 2.11 -3.72
N ALA A 27 0.70 2.87 -3.64
CA ALA A 27 0.90 4.05 -4.48
C ALA A 27 1.09 3.69 -5.96
N LYS A 28 1.82 2.61 -6.29
CA LYS A 28 1.95 2.07 -7.66
C LYS A 28 0.60 1.72 -8.28
N ASN A 29 -0.38 1.38 -7.46
CA ASN A 29 -1.76 1.11 -7.84
C ASN A 29 -2.66 2.34 -7.73
N GLY A 30 -2.12 3.56 -7.64
CA GLY A 30 -2.90 4.80 -7.60
C GLY A 30 -3.75 4.99 -6.34
N PHE A 31 -3.54 4.19 -5.29
CA PHE A 31 -4.27 4.33 -4.04
C PHE A 31 -3.71 5.47 -3.20
N VAL A 32 -4.59 6.23 -2.56
CA VAL A 32 -4.21 7.32 -1.67
C VAL A 32 -3.62 6.80 -0.35
N VAL A 33 -2.82 7.65 0.31
CA VAL A 33 -2.35 7.43 1.68
C VAL A 33 -3.56 7.23 2.60
N GLN A 34 -3.51 6.16 3.41
CA GLN A 34 -4.46 5.94 4.50
C GLN A 34 -3.94 6.55 5.80
N GLU A 35 -4.87 7.02 6.62
CA GLU A 35 -4.58 7.45 7.99
C GLU A 35 -4.25 6.24 8.87
N ASN A 36 -3.50 6.47 9.94
CA ASN A 36 -3.02 5.41 10.83
C ASN A 36 -4.18 4.55 11.37
N GLU A 37 -5.26 5.16 11.86
CA GLU A 37 -6.45 4.44 12.37
C GLU A 37 -7.09 3.51 11.31
N THR A 38 -7.04 3.89 10.02
CA THR A 38 -7.54 3.05 8.94
C THR A 38 -6.62 1.86 8.68
N LEU A 39 -5.30 2.05 8.81
CA LEU A 39 -4.32 0.98 8.70
C LEU A 39 -4.44 0.01 9.87
N GLU A 40 -4.61 0.50 11.09
CA GLU A 40 -4.86 -0.32 12.28
C GLU A 40 -6.14 -1.15 12.12
N SER A 41 -7.23 -0.53 11.65
CA SER A 41 -8.50 -1.22 11.39
C SER A 41 -8.37 -2.31 10.33
N ALA A 42 -7.53 -2.09 9.31
CA ALA A 42 -7.29 -3.04 8.22
C ALA A 42 -6.32 -4.17 8.60
N ASN A 43 -5.49 -3.96 9.64
CA ASN A 43 -4.46 -4.90 10.09
C ASN A 43 -4.64 -5.21 11.58
N PRO A 44 -5.76 -5.82 12.01
CA PRO A 44 -6.06 -6.03 13.43
C PRO A 44 -5.09 -6.98 14.15
N GLU A 45 -4.30 -7.75 13.39
CA GLU A 45 -3.34 -8.72 13.91
C GLU A 45 -1.97 -8.09 14.22
N GLU A 46 -1.70 -6.86 13.76
CA GLU A 46 -0.41 -6.18 13.93
C GLU A 46 -0.60 -4.74 14.39
N ALA A 47 0.15 -4.32 15.40
CA ALA A 47 0.08 -2.95 15.88
C ALA A 47 0.81 -2.03 14.90
N VAL A 48 0.12 -1.03 14.36
CA VAL A 48 0.74 -0.04 13.46
C VAL A 48 1.54 0.96 14.30
N THR A 49 2.78 0.59 14.58
CA THR A 49 3.72 1.46 15.30
C THR A 49 4.06 2.71 14.48
N GLU A 50 4.58 3.74 15.15
CA GLU A 50 5.06 4.95 14.47
C GLU A 50 6.13 4.63 13.40
N ALA A 51 7.03 3.67 13.69
CA ALA A 51 8.05 3.23 12.74
C ALA A 51 7.44 2.58 11.50
N PHE A 52 6.39 1.78 11.67
CA PHE A 52 5.66 1.15 10.57
C PHE A 52 4.89 2.17 9.74
N TYR A 53 4.23 3.14 10.39
CA TYR A 53 3.52 4.19 9.68
C TYR A 53 4.49 5.09 8.89
N ASN A 54 5.65 5.44 9.46
CA ASN A 54 6.67 6.21 8.74
C ASN A 54 7.23 5.44 7.54
N ALA A 55 7.55 4.16 7.69
CA ALA A 55 8.00 3.31 6.58
C ALA A 55 6.93 3.20 5.48
N TYR A 56 5.66 3.07 5.87
CA TYR A 56 4.52 3.11 4.94
C TYR A 56 4.44 4.43 4.15
N LEU A 57 4.63 5.58 4.80
CA LEU A 57 4.63 6.88 4.13
C LEU A 57 5.81 7.04 3.17
N GLU A 58 7.00 6.57 3.55
CA GLU A 58 8.18 6.56 2.68
C GLU A 58 7.96 5.69 1.44
N GLY A 59 7.44 4.47 1.65
CA GLY A 59 7.08 3.56 0.57
C GLY A 59 6.04 4.17 -0.36
N HIS A 60 4.99 4.78 0.19
CA HIS A 60 3.95 5.46 -0.59
C HIS A 60 4.52 6.59 -1.44
N THR A 61 5.45 7.37 -0.89
CA THR A 61 6.14 8.44 -1.62
C THR A 61 7.00 7.89 -2.77
N SER A 62 7.73 6.80 -2.54
CA SER A 62 8.47 6.07 -3.58
C SER A 62 7.54 5.58 -4.69
N GLY A 63 6.48 4.86 -4.33
CA GLY A 63 5.53 4.30 -5.29
C GLY A 63 4.75 5.36 -6.06
N THR A 64 4.53 6.55 -5.48
CA THR A 64 3.92 7.69 -6.18
C THR A 64 4.80 8.18 -7.33
N THR A 65 6.12 8.26 -7.10
CA THR A 65 7.08 8.64 -8.16
C THR A 65 7.01 7.65 -9.32
N ILE A 66 6.91 6.36 -9.02
CA ILE A 66 6.77 5.30 -10.01
C ILE A 66 5.42 5.41 -10.74
N TYR A 67 4.32 5.59 -10.01
CA TYR A 67 2.98 5.77 -10.58
C TYR A 67 2.93 6.94 -11.57
N CYS A 68 3.50 8.09 -11.20
CA CYS A 68 3.53 9.28 -12.06
C CYS A 68 4.39 9.11 -13.32
N SER A 69 5.32 8.15 -13.33
CA SER A 69 6.14 7.83 -14.50
C SER A 69 5.50 6.85 -15.48
N GLN A 70 4.33 6.27 -15.14
CA GLN A 70 3.65 5.30 -15.99
C GLN A 70 2.96 5.97 -17.19
N GLU A 71 3.02 5.30 -18.33
CA GLU A 71 2.28 5.70 -19.54
C GLU A 71 0.77 5.70 -19.28
N ALA A 72 0.07 6.71 -19.80
CA ALA A 72 -1.36 6.90 -19.57
C ALA A 72 -2.22 5.69 -19.99
N TYR A 73 -1.78 4.95 -21.01
CA TYR A 73 -2.45 3.72 -21.46
C TYR A 73 -2.42 2.61 -20.39
N ILE A 74 -1.30 2.45 -19.68
CA ILE A 74 -1.13 1.45 -18.62
C ILE A 74 -2.07 1.79 -17.46
N LEU A 75 -2.13 3.07 -17.09
CA LEU A 75 -3.04 3.58 -16.06
C LEU A 75 -4.51 3.34 -16.44
N ALA A 76 -4.89 3.65 -17.68
CA ALA A 76 -6.26 3.46 -18.17
C ALA A 76 -6.66 1.98 -18.25
N PHE A 77 -5.71 1.07 -18.51
CA PHE A 77 -5.94 -0.37 -18.48
C PHE A 77 -6.11 -0.86 -17.03
N ALA A 78 -5.23 -0.44 -16.11
CA ALA A 78 -5.31 -0.75 -14.69
C ALA A 78 -6.66 -0.36 -14.08
N MET A 79 -7.19 0.81 -14.45
CA MET A 79 -8.53 1.28 -14.06
C MET A 79 -9.69 0.37 -14.50
N GLN A 80 -9.53 -0.36 -15.60
CA GLN A 80 -10.58 -1.24 -16.14
C GLN A 80 -10.55 -2.64 -15.51
N VAL A 81 -9.36 -3.12 -15.13
CA VAL A 81 -9.18 -4.50 -14.64
C VAL A 81 -9.17 -4.61 -13.11
N MET A 82 -8.99 -3.50 -12.37
CA MET A 82 -9.05 -3.48 -10.90
C MET A 82 -10.35 -2.82 -10.40
N PRO A 83 -11.33 -3.59 -9.89
CA PRO A 83 -12.62 -3.05 -9.45
C PRO A 83 -12.50 -2.05 -8.27
N ASP A 84 -11.54 -2.28 -7.36
CA ASP A 84 -11.31 -1.42 -6.19
C ASP A 84 -10.65 -0.07 -6.56
N PHE A 85 -9.99 0.00 -7.71
CA PHE A 85 -9.30 1.21 -8.17
C PHE A 85 -10.27 2.38 -8.35
N ARG A 86 -11.48 2.12 -8.89
CA ARG A 86 -12.46 3.18 -9.14
C ARG A 86 -12.99 3.81 -7.84
N ALA A 87 -13.18 3.00 -6.79
CA ALA A 87 -13.66 3.46 -5.49
C ALA A 87 -12.59 4.31 -4.78
N GLU A 88 -11.34 3.87 -4.82
CA GLU A 88 -10.23 4.58 -4.20
C GLU A 88 -9.83 5.86 -4.95
N TYR A 89 -9.82 5.84 -6.29
CA TYR A 89 -9.57 7.03 -7.11
C TYR A 89 -10.60 8.14 -6.82
N GLY A 90 -11.86 7.76 -6.58
CA GLY A 90 -12.92 8.68 -6.17
C GLY A 90 -12.64 9.42 -4.85
N LYS A 91 -11.92 8.79 -3.91
CA LYS A 91 -11.54 9.44 -2.63
C LYS A 91 -10.53 10.58 -2.84
N GLY A 92 -9.65 10.45 -3.84
CA GLY A 92 -8.69 11.51 -4.21
C GLY A 92 -9.35 12.76 -4.80
N ASN A 93 -10.47 12.60 -5.52
CA ASN A 93 -11.20 13.72 -6.13
C ASN A 93 -11.92 14.62 -5.10
N ASN A 94 -12.18 14.11 -3.89
CA ASN A 94 -12.86 14.86 -2.83
C ASN A 94 -11.90 15.72 -1.99
N ARG A 95 -10.57 15.60 -2.17
CA ARG A 95 -9.57 16.44 -1.47
C ARG A 95 -9.32 17.80 -2.14
N LYS A 96 -10.03 18.15 -3.21
CA LYS A 96 -9.98 19.49 -3.84
C LYS A 96 -11.24 20.31 -3.57
N LYS A 97 -11.52 20.62 -2.31
CA LYS A 97 -12.33 21.77 -1.89
C LYS A 97 -11.97 22.18 -0.46
N GLU A 98 -10.79 22.78 -0.29
CA GLU A 98 -10.58 23.87 0.67
C GLU A 98 -9.44 24.76 0.17
#